data_AF-A0A0A2VIR5-F1
#
_entry.id   AF-A0A0A2VIR5-F1
#
_cell.length_a   1.000
_cell.length_b   1.000
_cell.length_c   1.000
_cell.angle_alpha   90.00
_cell.angle_beta   90.00
_cell.angle_gamma   90.00
#
_symmetry.space_group_name_H-M   'P 1'
#
loop_
_entity.id
_entity.type
_entity.pdbx_description
1 polymer ?
#
loop_
_entity_poly.entity_id
_entity_poly.type
_entity_poly.pdbx_seq_one_letter_code
_entity_poly.pdbx_strand_id
1 'polypeptide(L)'
;MLLFDSVIPAEFSNVGSAGNLPIIPPPTAEFSIMRPFNIPDSVFRATLEPRFPITAALLYVFAVGALNKYNRSRDAKPWSISKRPWFSKFVIMHNSLLAVYSAWTFCGMVGVLRRTLVSPGGAAGLSATYDSLCRIHGPAGLGRSIYYDETLGRWTSVDAEVSFAAMNGTYPLSMPSGRIWSEGMAYYGWLFYVSKLYELLDTFIILAKGKESSFLQIYHHSGVLVGTWLGYRVMASPAWILVFLNSFVHSLMVSCCV
;
A
#
# COMPACT_ATOMS: atom_id res chain seq x y z
N MET A 1 7.12 11.06 -28.32
CA MET A 1 7.90 10.15 -27.44
C MET A 1 9.10 10.85 -26.77
N LEU A 2 9.08 12.18 -26.59
CA LEU A 2 10.19 12.95 -25.98
C LEU A 2 9.71 14.08 -25.04
N LEU A 3 8.45 14.05 -24.60
CA LEU A 3 7.86 15.07 -23.73
C LEU A 3 7.51 14.56 -22.32
N PHE A 4 7.83 13.30 -22.01
CA PHE A 4 7.59 12.72 -20.67
C PHE A 4 8.81 12.79 -19.75
N ASP A 5 10.00 13.10 -20.26
CA ASP A 5 11.25 13.07 -19.47
C ASP A 5 11.57 14.39 -18.73
N SER A 6 10.88 15.50 -19.03
CA SER A 6 11.25 16.84 -18.55
C SER A 6 10.48 17.35 -17.32
N VAL A 7 9.50 16.59 -16.81
CA VAL A 7 8.69 16.97 -15.64
C VAL A 7 9.14 16.27 -14.35
N ILE A 8 10.17 15.43 -14.45
CA ILE A 8 10.68 14.64 -13.34
C ILE A 8 11.96 15.32 -12.80
N PRO A 9 11.97 15.81 -11.54
CA PRO A 9 13.18 16.37 -10.92
C PRO A 9 14.36 15.39 -11.02
N ALA A 10 15.59 15.89 -11.11
CA ALA A 10 16.80 15.05 -11.21
C ALA A 10 17.03 14.10 -10.00
N GLU A 11 16.28 14.25 -8.90
CA GLU A 11 16.24 13.25 -7.80
C GLU A 11 15.40 12.01 -8.16
N PHE A 12 14.44 12.13 -9.08
CA PHE A 12 13.65 11.03 -9.61
C PHE A 12 14.25 10.37 -10.86
N SER A 13 15.32 10.91 -11.47
CA SER A 13 16.08 10.15 -12.48
C SER A 13 16.85 8.98 -11.82
N ASN A 14 17.21 9.10 -10.54
CA ASN A 14 17.65 7.99 -9.69
C ASN A 14 16.48 7.07 -9.25
N VAL A 15 15.23 7.48 -9.42
CA VAL A 15 14.09 6.55 -9.35
C VAL A 15 14.04 5.66 -10.60
N GLY A 16 14.70 6.05 -11.70
CA GLY A 16 14.97 5.19 -12.86
C GLY A 16 15.91 4.02 -12.54
N SER A 17 16.92 4.23 -11.69
CA SER A 17 17.79 3.15 -11.18
C SER A 17 17.12 2.35 -10.05
N ALA A 18 16.27 2.98 -9.23
CA ALA A 18 15.33 2.27 -8.34
C ALA A 18 14.22 1.51 -9.11
N GLY A 19 14.01 1.83 -10.39
CA GLY A 19 13.13 1.14 -11.32
C GLY A 19 13.48 -0.34 -11.49
N ASN A 20 14.75 -0.70 -11.24
CA ASN A 20 15.25 -2.07 -11.30
C ASN A 20 15.32 -2.78 -9.95
N LEU A 21 14.94 -2.16 -8.82
CA LEU A 21 14.88 -2.88 -7.55
C LEU A 21 13.67 -3.84 -7.59
N PRO A 22 13.89 -5.16 -7.57
CA PRO A 22 12.78 -6.11 -7.59
C PRO A 22 12.06 -6.03 -6.24
N ILE A 23 10.83 -5.51 -6.26
CA ILE A 23 9.95 -5.62 -5.10
C ILE A 23 9.69 -7.09 -4.80
N ILE A 24 9.75 -7.45 -3.52
CA ILE A 24 9.61 -8.84 -3.09
C ILE A 24 8.11 -9.16 -2.97
N PRO A 25 7.58 -10.09 -3.78
CA PRO A 25 6.18 -10.46 -3.71
C PRO A 25 5.86 -11.18 -2.38
N PRO A 26 4.60 -11.18 -1.95
CA PRO A 26 4.18 -11.95 -0.80
C PRO A 26 4.42 -13.45 -1.04
N PRO A 27 4.93 -14.19 -0.05
CA PRO A 27 5.10 -15.63 -0.20
C PRO A 27 3.73 -16.30 -0.32
N THR A 28 3.65 -17.32 -1.19
CA THR A 28 2.46 -18.18 -1.28
C THR A 28 2.23 -18.88 0.04
N ALA A 29 1.00 -18.82 0.53
CA ALA A 29 0.60 -19.45 1.80
C ALA A 29 -0.68 -20.25 1.63
N GLU A 30 -0.94 -21.12 2.61
CA GLU A 30 -2.21 -21.83 2.73
C GLU A 30 -3.38 -20.86 2.93
N PHE A 31 -4.54 -21.25 2.39
CA PHE A 31 -5.73 -20.44 2.51
C PHE A 31 -6.22 -20.38 3.96
N SER A 32 -6.50 -19.17 4.42
CA SER A 32 -7.05 -18.92 5.75
C SER A 32 -7.93 -17.67 5.71
N ILE A 33 -8.67 -17.41 6.78
CA ILE A 33 -9.46 -16.18 6.92
C ILE A 33 -8.58 -14.93 6.76
N MET A 34 -7.33 -14.99 7.21
CA MET A 34 -6.35 -13.90 7.15
C MET A 34 -5.58 -13.87 5.82
N ARG A 35 -5.61 -14.95 5.03
CA ARG A 35 -5.05 -15.04 3.68
C ARG A 35 -6.01 -15.84 2.78
N PRO A 36 -7.14 -15.25 2.36
CA PRO A 36 -8.17 -15.96 1.61
C PRO A 36 -7.77 -16.27 0.17
N PHE A 37 -6.80 -15.55 -0.38
CA PHE A 37 -6.24 -15.79 -1.70
C PHE A 37 -4.74 -15.51 -1.73
N ASN A 38 -4.06 -16.04 -2.74
CA ASN A 38 -2.67 -15.68 -3.03
C ASN A 38 -2.64 -14.65 -4.16
N ILE A 39 -1.75 -13.68 -4.07
CA ILE A 39 -1.59 -12.64 -5.10
C ILE A 39 -0.60 -13.18 -6.14
N PRO A 40 -0.99 -13.31 -7.43
CA PRO A 40 -0.04 -13.71 -8.46
C PRO A 40 1.09 -12.69 -8.61
N ASP A 41 2.33 -13.16 -8.70
CA ASP A 41 3.52 -12.32 -8.87
C ASP A 41 3.42 -11.35 -10.05
N SER A 42 2.79 -11.78 -11.15
CA SER A 42 2.57 -10.96 -12.34
C SER A 42 1.64 -9.77 -12.05
N VAL A 43 0.52 -10.01 -11.36
CA VAL A 43 -0.44 -8.96 -10.96
C VAL A 43 0.20 -8.00 -9.96
N PHE A 44 0.92 -8.55 -8.99
CA PHE A 44 1.64 -7.78 -7.99
C PHE A 44 2.64 -6.82 -8.64
N ARG A 45 3.48 -7.32 -9.55
CA ARG A 45 4.48 -6.51 -10.23
C ARG A 45 3.87 -5.51 -11.21
N ALA A 46 2.85 -5.92 -11.97
CA ALA A 46 2.19 -5.06 -12.96
C ALA A 46 1.49 -3.86 -12.30
N THR A 47 0.81 -4.08 -11.17
CA THR A 47 0.12 -2.99 -10.44
C THR A 47 1.09 -2.03 -9.75
N LEU A 48 2.33 -2.46 -9.47
CA LEU A 48 3.36 -1.63 -8.85
C LEU A 48 4.35 -1.03 -9.85
N GLU A 49 4.23 -1.37 -11.13
CA GLU A 49 5.01 -0.74 -12.19
C GLU A 49 4.67 0.77 -12.21
N PRO A 50 5.66 1.69 -12.19
CA PRO A 50 5.42 3.12 -12.06
C PRO A 50 4.39 3.71 -13.02
N ARG A 51 4.28 3.14 -14.22
CA ARG A 51 3.32 3.56 -15.25
C ARG A 51 1.89 3.45 -14.75
N PHE A 52 1.54 2.35 -14.08
CA PHE A 52 0.17 2.07 -13.66
C PHE A 52 -0.41 3.11 -12.67
N PRO A 53 0.18 3.37 -11.48
CA PRO A 53 -0.34 4.34 -10.51
C PRO A 53 -0.24 5.78 -11.01
N ILE A 54 0.81 6.14 -11.75
CA ILE A 54 0.96 7.49 -12.31
C ILE A 54 -0.13 7.74 -13.35
N THR A 55 -0.36 6.79 -14.27
CA THR A 55 -1.45 6.90 -15.24
C THR A 55 -2.81 6.94 -14.53
N ALA A 56 -3.04 6.11 -13.52
CA ALA A 56 -4.28 6.13 -12.74
C ALA A 56 -4.52 7.48 -12.05
N ALA A 57 -3.49 8.05 -11.41
CA ALA A 57 -3.58 9.36 -10.74
C ALA A 57 -3.83 10.50 -11.74
N LEU A 58 -3.15 10.50 -12.89
CA LEU A 58 -3.37 11.49 -13.95
C LEU A 58 -4.79 11.39 -14.51
N LEU A 59 -5.22 10.19 -14.90
CA LEU A 59 -6.59 9.95 -15.39
C LEU A 59 -7.64 10.40 -14.37
N TYR A 60 -7.42 10.13 -13.08
CA TYR A 60 -8.27 10.59 -12.01
C TYR A 60 -8.37 12.12 -11.95
N VAL A 61 -7.23 12.83 -11.92
CA VAL A 61 -7.22 14.31 -11.84
C VAL A 61 -7.89 14.93 -13.07
N PHE A 62 -7.60 14.43 -14.27
CA PHE A 62 -8.22 14.91 -15.51
C PHE A 62 -9.73 14.63 -15.54
N ALA A 63 -10.14 13.41 -15.19
CA ALA A 63 -11.54 13.03 -15.16
C ALA A 63 -12.34 13.87 -14.16
N VAL A 64 -11.84 14.02 -12.92
CA VAL A 64 -12.51 14.83 -11.90
C VAL A 64 -12.56 16.30 -12.29
N GLY A 65 -11.49 16.86 -12.87
CA GLY A 65 -11.48 18.23 -13.39
C GLY A 65 -12.53 18.45 -14.47
N ALA A 66 -12.63 17.53 -15.44
CA ALA A 66 -13.63 17.57 -16.50
C ALA A 66 -15.07 17.43 -15.95
N LEU A 67 -15.29 16.50 -15.01
CA LEU A 67 -16.59 16.27 -14.40
C LEU A 67 -17.03 17.41 -13.47
N ASN A 68 -16.10 18.06 -12.78
CA ASN A 68 -16.37 19.30 -12.05
C ASN A 68 -16.86 20.40 -12.99
N LYS A 69 -16.16 20.62 -14.11
CA LYS A 69 -16.58 21.59 -15.14
C LYS A 69 -17.97 21.25 -15.70
N TYR A 70 -18.23 19.97 -15.93
CA TYR A 70 -19.52 19.47 -16.39
C TYR A 70 -20.65 19.74 -15.37
N ASN A 71 -20.43 19.43 -14.08
CA ASN A 71 -21.41 19.70 -13.02
C ASN A 71 -21.69 21.20 -12.88
N ARG A 72 -20.66 22.05 -12.99
CA ARG A 72 -20.82 23.51 -13.00
C ARG A 72 -21.67 23.99 -14.15
N SER A 73 -21.47 23.44 -15.35
CA SER A 73 -22.27 23.79 -16.54
C SER A 73 -23.75 23.36 -16.45
N ARG A 74 -24.09 22.51 -15.47
CA ARG A 74 -25.44 22.00 -15.23
C ARG A 74 -26.07 22.58 -13.96
N ASP A 75 -25.53 23.67 -13.43
CA ASP A 75 -25.98 24.28 -12.16
C ASP A 75 -26.01 23.28 -11.01
N ALA A 76 -25.01 22.39 -10.93
CA ALA A 76 -24.87 21.36 -9.90
C ALA A 76 -26.06 20.38 -9.78
N LYS A 77 -26.83 20.18 -10.87
CA LYS A 77 -27.97 19.23 -10.88
C LYS A 77 -27.47 17.78 -10.73
N PRO A 78 -28.04 16.98 -9.80
CA PRO A 78 -27.71 15.57 -9.65
C PRO A 78 -27.94 14.77 -10.92
N TRP A 79 -27.07 13.79 -11.18
CA TRP A 79 -27.18 12.94 -12.37
C TRP A 79 -28.41 12.03 -12.27
N SER A 80 -28.92 11.56 -13.40
CA SER A 80 -30.07 10.63 -13.44
C SER A 80 -29.79 9.34 -12.66
N ILE A 81 -28.53 8.90 -12.68
CA ILE A 81 -28.07 7.69 -12.00
C ILE A 81 -28.16 7.80 -10.48
N SER A 82 -27.84 8.97 -9.91
CA SER A 82 -27.76 9.16 -8.45
C SER A 82 -29.14 9.20 -7.78
N LYS A 83 -30.21 9.39 -8.55
CA LYS A 83 -31.60 9.46 -8.06
C LYS A 83 -32.24 8.08 -7.89
N ARG A 84 -31.61 7.03 -8.41
CA ARG A 84 -32.15 5.67 -8.34
C ARG A 84 -31.89 5.07 -6.94
N PRO A 85 -32.81 4.28 -6.38
CA PRO A 85 -32.65 3.71 -5.04
C PRO A 85 -31.46 2.74 -4.94
N TRP A 86 -31.09 2.09 -6.04
CA TRP A 86 -29.90 1.23 -6.09
C TRP A 86 -28.61 2.02 -5.86
N PHE A 87 -28.54 3.29 -6.25
CA PHE A 87 -27.36 4.12 -6.05
C PHE A 87 -27.11 4.37 -4.57
N SER A 88 -28.17 4.63 -3.79
CA SER A 88 -28.05 4.78 -2.33
C SER A 88 -27.55 3.49 -1.67
N LYS A 89 -28.12 2.32 -2.07
CA LYS A 89 -27.66 1.01 -1.60
C LYS A 89 -26.19 0.75 -1.97
N PHE A 90 -25.78 1.12 -3.18
CA PHE A 90 -24.40 1.02 -3.63
C PHE A 90 -23.46 1.86 -2.75
N VAL A 91 -23.80 3.11 -2.44
CA VAL A 91 -22.98 3.96 -1.57
C VAL A 91 -22.84 3.37 -0.17
N ILE A 92 -23.93 2.85 0.41
CA ILE A 92 -23.89 2.18 1.72
C ILE A 92 -22.97 0.97 1.65
N MET A 93 -23.19 0.07 0.68
CA MET A 93 -22.37 -1.11 0.47
C MET A 93 -20.89 -0.78 0.28
N HIS A 94 -20.57 0.23 -0.54
CA HIS A 94 -19.20 0.68 -0.78
C HIS A 94 -18.49 1.07 0.53
N ASN A 95 -19.13 1.90 1.34
CA ASN A 95 -18.57 2.35 2.62
C ASN A 95 -18.46 1.20 3.63
N SER A 96 -19.46 0.32 3.69
CA SER A 96 -19.42 -0.87 4.55
C SER A 96 -18.30 -1.84 4.15
N LEU A 97 -18.08 -2.04 2.85
CA LEU A 97 -16.99 -2.89 2.34
C LEU A 97 -15.62 -2.33 2.74
N LEU A 98 -15.38 -1.02 2.57
CA LEU A 98 -14.13 -0.37 3.00
C LEU A 98 -13.88 -0.53 4.50
N ALA A 99 -14.94 -0.46 5.30
CA ALA A 99 -14.85 -0.59 6.75
C ALA A 99 -14.52 -2.01 7.21
N VAL A 100 -15.24 -3.00 6.70
CA VAL A 100 -14.99 -4.42 6.98
C VAL A 100 -13.59 -4.80 6.53
N TYR A 101 -13.20 -4.35 5.34
CA TYR A 101 -11.84 -4.53 4.83
C TYR A 101 -10.78 -3.92 5.75
N SER A 102 -11.02 -2.70 6.26
CA SER A 102 -10.10 -2.02 7.17
C SER A 102 -9.97 -2.76 8.50
N ALA A 103 -11.08 -3.21 9.10
CA ALA A 103 -11.06 -4.01 10.32
C ALA A 103 -10.31 -5.35 10.12
N TRP A 104 -10.57 -6.02 9.00
CA TRP A 104 -9.88 -7.26 8.65
C TRP A 104 -8.37 -7.04 8.45
N THR A 105 -7.96 -5.98 7.76
CA THR A 105 -6.55 -5.61 7.55
C THR A 105 -5.87 -5.28 8.88
N PHE A 106 -6.55 -4.55 9.77
CA PHE A 106 -6.04 -4.24 11.10
C PHE A 106 -5.78 -5.52 11.92
N CYS A 107 -6.76 -6.41 12.01
CA CYS A 107 -6.62 -7.70 12.69
C CYS A 107 -5.49 -8.55 12.10
N GLY A 108 -5.39 -8.58 10.76
CA GLY A 108 -4.31 -9.23 10.04
C GLY A 108 -2.93 -8.69 10.42
N MET A 109 -2.78 -7.36 10.44
CA MET A 109 -1.54 -6.68 10.82
C MET A 109 -1.17 -6.86 12.29
N VAL A 110 -2.15 -6.90 13.21
CA VAL A 110 -1.91 -7.30 14.62
C VAL A 110 -1.32 -8.71 14.67
N GLY A 111 -1.87 -9.64 13.89
CA GLY A 111 -1.35 -11.01 13.79
C GLY A 111 0.08 -11.07 13.25
N VAL A 112 0.40 -10.27 12.22
CA VAL A 112 1.76 -10.13 11.68
C VAL A 112 2.72 -9.62 12.74
N LEU A 113 2.38 -8.50 13.40
CA LEU A 113 3.22 -7.90 14.44
C LEU A 113 3.48 -8.87 15.59
N ARG A 114 2.48 -9.65 16.03
CA ARG A 114 2.65 -10.66 17.08
C ARG A 114 3.62 -11.78 16.68
N ARG A 115 3.68 -12.17 15.41
CA ARG A 115 4.62 -13.22 14.93
C ARG A 115 6.02 -12.68 14.70
N THR A 116 6.16 -11.40 14.38
CA THR A 116 7.44 -10.81 13.99
C THR A 116 8.18 -10.12 15.13
N LEU A 117 7.46 -9.60 16.12
CA LEU A 117 8.06 -8.82 17.20
C LEU A 117 8.65 -9.73 18.27
N VAL A 118 9.97 -9.64 18.43
CA VAL A 118 10.66 -10.25 19.57
C VAL A 118 10.23 -9.55 20.86
N SER A 119 9.89 -10.35 21.89
CA SER A 119 9.46 -9.83 23.18
C SER A 119 10.55 -8.98 23.85
N PRO A 120 10.22 -7.79 24.36
CA PRO A 120 11.18 -6.90 24.98
C PRO A 120 11.78 -7.45 26.29
N GLY A 121 11.06 -8.37 26.96
CA GLY A 121 11.53 -9.06 28.16
C GLY A 121 12.27 -10.38 27.90
N GLY A 122 12.52 -10.73 26.63
CA GLY A 122 13.22 -11.95 26.26
C GLY A 122 14.75 -11.84 26.41
N ALA A 123 15.44 -12.95 26.16
CA ALA A 123 16.91 -13.04 26.28
C ALA A 123 17.68 -12.04 25.39
N ALA A 124 17.09 -11.62 24.26
CA ALA A 124 17.67 -10.64 23.35
C ALA A 124 17.28 -9.19 23.66
N GLY A 125 16.41 -8.96 24.65
CA GLY A 125 16.02 -7.65 25.16
C GLY A 125 15.38 -6.69 24.15
N LEU A 126 15.41 -5.39 24.49
CA LEU A 126 14.81 -4.32 23.70
C LEU A 126 15.46 -4.12 22.32
N SER A 127 16.75 -4.42 22.18
CA SER A 127 17.47 -4.26 20.91
C SER A 127 16.89 -5.16 19.82
N ALA A 128 16.49 -6.39 20.17
CA ALA A 128 15.81 -7.29 19.25
C ALA A 128 14.40 -6.83 18.88
N THR A 129 13.68 -6.21 19.82
CA THR A 129 12.38 -5.60 19.52
C THR A 129 12.52 -4.44 18.53
N TYR A 130 13.45 -3.53 18.76
CA TYR A 130 13.71 -2.40 17.84
C TYR A 130 14.19 -2.88 16.46
N ASP A 131 15.10 -3.84 16.43
CA ASP A 131 15.56 -4.45 15.18
C ASP A 131 14.40 -5.10 14.40
N SER A 132 13.45 -5.75 15.09
CA SER A 132 12.25 -6.32 14.47
C SER A 132 11.30 -5.26 13.88
N LEU A 133 11.25 -4.05 14.44
CA LEU A 133 10.41 -2.93 13.97
C LEU A 133 11.04 -2.15 12.82
N CYS A 134 12.37 -1.96 12.88
CA CYS A 134 13.14 -1.12 11.95
C CYS A 134 13.72 -1.90 10.76
N ARG A 135 13.87 -3.22 10.88
CA ARG A 135 14.36 -4.08 9.80
C ARG A 135 13.26 -5.06 9.41
N ILE A 136 12.59 -4.75 8.31
CA ILE A 136 11.38 -5.48 7.89
C ILE A 136 11.65 -6.70 6.99
N HIS A 137 12.89 -6.90 6.53
CA HIS A 137 13.27 -8.00 5.63
C HIS A 137 14.21 -9.02 6.29
N GLY A 138 14.10 -10.26 5.83
CA GLY A 138 14.91 -11.40 6.27
C GLY A 138 14.20 -12.30 7.30
N PRO A 139 14.89 -13.35 7.74
CA PRO A 139 14.41 -14.25 8.80
C PRO A 139 14.27 -13.55 10.17
N ALA A 140 13.57 -14.22 11.08
CA ALA A 140 13.49 -13.81 12.48
C ALA A 140 14.85 -13.93 13.19
N GLY A 141 15.04 -13.11 14.23
CA GLY A 141 16.24 -13.13 15.08
C GLY A 141 17.12 -11.89 14.92
N LEU A 142 17.76 -11.48 16.02
CA LEU A 142 18.65 -10.32 16.07
C LEU A 142 19.88 -10.55 15.20
N GLY A 143 20.23 -9.55 14.36
CA GLY A 143 21.38 -9.64 13.45
C GLY A 143 21.14 -10.46 12.17
N ARG A 144 19.98 -11.13 12.07
CA ARG A 144 19.56 -11.92 10.90
C ARG A 144 18.75 -11.11 9.88
N SER A 145 18.69 -9.80 10.03
CA SER A 145 17.97 -8.93 9.09
C SER A 145 18.72 -8.78 7.77
N ILE A 146 17.96 -8.55 6.70
CA ILE A 146 18.49 -8.19 5.39
C ILE A 146 18.17 -6.71 5.16
N TYR A 147 19.14 -5.96 4.67
CA TYR A 147 18.98 -4.54 4.46
C TYR A 147 19.78 -4.03 3.28
N TYR A 148 19.36 -2.90 2.74
CA TYR A 148 20.07 -2.23 1.68
C TYR A 148 21.20 -1.39 2.28
N ASP A 149 22.43 -1.67 1.88
CA ASP A 149 23.61 -0.88 2.21
C ASP A 149 23.82 0.16 1.10
N GLU A 150 23.59 1.42 1.43
CA GLU A 150 23.73 2.53 0.48
C GLU A 150 25.19 2.77 0.07
N THR A 151 26.15 2.47 0.95
CA THR A 151 27.58 2.67 0.66
C THR A 151 28.08 1.65 -0.35
N LEU A 152 27.56 0.42 -0.27
CA LEU A 152 27.89 -0.68 -1.18
C LEU A 152 26.92 -0.81 -2.36
N GLY A 153 25.80 -0.07 -2.34
CA GLY A 153 24.75 -0.14 -3.35
C GLY A 153 24.14 -1.54 -3.49
N ARG A 154 24.06 -2.32 -2.41
CA ARG A 154 23.59 -3.72 -2.46
C ARG A 154 22.82 -4.12 -1.21
N TRP A 155 21.94 -5.09 -1.36
CA TRP A 155 21.37 -5.78 -0.20
C TRP A 155 22.46 -6.63 0.48
N THR A 156 22.47 -6.64 1.80
CA THR A 156 23.41 -7.42 2.62
C THR A 156 22.75 -7.87 3.92
N SER A 157 23.35 -8.85 4.58
CA SER A 157 23.06 -9.21 5.97
C SER A 157 24.36 -9.28 6.77
N VAL A 158 24.28 -9.08 8.09
CA VAL A 158 25.42 -9.31 8.99
C VAL A 158 25.69 -10.81 9.15
N ASP A 159 24.64 -11.61 9.04
CA ASP A 159 24.73 -13.06 9.12
C ASP A 159 25.05 -13.66 7.75
N ALA A 160 26.16 -14.39 7.67
CA ALA A 160 26.61 -15.04 6.44
C ALA A 160 25.60 -16.10 5.97
N GLU A 161 25.02 -16.89 6.89
CA GLU A 161 24.02 -17.91 6.54
C GLU A 161 22.79 -17.29 5.89
N VAL A 162 22.33 -16.15 6.40
CA VAL A 162 21.19 -15.43 5.85
C VAL A 162 21.50 -14.91 4.44
N SER A 163 22.73 -14.44 4.23
CA SER A 163 23.19 -13.98 2.92
C SER A 163 23.18 -15.09 1.87
N PHE A 164 23.38 -16.35 2.27
CA PHE A 164 23.28 -17.51 1.38
C PHE A 164 21.85 -18.07 1.24
N ALA A 165 21.08 -18.12 2.34
CA ALA A 165 19.80 -18.83 2.38
C ALA A 165 18.58 -17.96 2.04
N ALA A 166 18.66 -16.64 2.19
CA ALA A 166 17.52 -15.73 2.09
C ALA A 166 17.70 -14.65 1.01
N MET A 167 18.72 -14.79 0.15
CA MET A 167 19.02 -13.87 -0.95
C MET A 167 19.35 -14.65 -2.21
N ASN A 168 18.94 -14.16 -3.39
CA ASN A 168 19.36 -14.73 -4.68
C ASN A 168 20.47 -13.87 -5.28
N GLY A 169 21.64 -13.90 -4.64
CA GLY A 169 22.77 -13.05 -4.99
C GLY A 169 22.56 -11.60 -4.54
N THR A 170 21.88 -10.80 -5.37
CA THR A 170 21.79 -9.33 -5.18
C THR A 170 20.48 -8.84 -4.58
N TYR A 171 19.48 -9.71 -4.40
CA TYR A 171 18.15 -9.33 -3.90
C TYR A 171 17.61 -10.30 -2.84
N PRO A 172 16.80 -9.80 -1.87
CA PRO A 172 16.23 -10.65 -0.84
C PRO A 172 15.08 -11.49 -1.41
N LEU A 173 14.90 -12.69 -0.87
CA LEU A 173 13.82 -13.60 -1.21
C LEU A 173 12.59 -13.34 -0.33
N SER A 174 11.42 -13.80 -0.79
CA SER A 174 10.17 -13.77 0.00
C SER A 174 10.16 -14.80 1.13
N MET A 175 11.06 -15.78 1.07
CA MET A 175 11.27 -16.84 2.05
C MET A 175 12.78 -16.98 2.35
N PRO A 176 13.16 -17.44 3.55
CA PRO A 176 12.31 -17.79 4.70
C PRO A 176 11.61 -16.56 5.32
N SER A 177 10.41 -16.79 5.87
CA SER A 177 9.65 -15.75 6.56
C SER A 177 10.16 -15.52 8.00
N GLY A 178 9.74 -14.43 8.63
CA GLY A 178 10.12 -14.13 10.02
C GLY A 178 10.15 -12.65 10.37
N ARG A 179 10.04 -11.76 9.37
CA ARG A 179 9.91 -10.32 9.57
C ARG A 179 8.70 -9.77 8.84
N ILE A 180 8.35 -8.54 9.22
CA ILE A 180 7.10 -7.87 8.86
C ILE A 180 6.78 -7.97 7.36
N TRP A 181 7.77 -7.81 6.48
CA TRP A 181 7.55 -7.90 5.03
C TRP A 181 6.97 -9.24 4.58
N SER A 182 7.69 -10.33 4.77
CA SER A 182 7.30 -11.68 4.31
C SER A 182 6.13 -12.26 5.11
N GLU A 183 6.04 -11.92 6.41
CA GLU A 183 4.97 -12.40 7.30
C GLU A 183 3.60 -11.81 6.96
N GLY A 184 3.53 -10.62 6.38
CA GLY A 184 2.26 -10.13 5.84
C GLY A 184 2.24 -8.71 5.30
N MET A 185 3.23 -7.88 5.56
CA MET A 185 3.25 -6.51 5.00
C MET A 185 3.33 -6.52 3.47
N ALA A 186 3.98 -7.51 2.86
CA ALA A 186 3.91 -7.71 1.41
C ALA A 186 2.46 -7.94 0.93
N TYR A 187 1.67 -8.70 1.68
CA TYR A 187 0.29 -9.02 1.31
C TYR A 187 -0.68 -7.87 1.64
N TYR A 188 -0.76 -7.48 2.91
CA TYR A 188 -1.66 -6.43 3.39
C TYR A 188 -1.28 -5.04 2.89
N GLY A 189 0.01 -4.77 2.68
CA GLY A 189 0.46 -3.52 2.08
C GLY A 189 0.03 -3.36 0.64
N TRP A 190 0.04 -4.45 -0.14
CA TRP A 190 -0.49 -4.42 -1.50
C TRP A 190 -2.00 -4.20 -1.50
N LEU A 191 -2.74 -4.90 -0.65
CA LEU A 191 -4.19 -4.68 -0.51
C LEU A 191 -4.49 -3.24 -0.09
N PHE A 192 -3.71 -2.67 0.82
CA PHE A 192 -3.84 -1.29 1.26
C PHE A 192 -3.61 -0.31 0.12
N TYR A 193 -2.58 -0.52 -0.70
CA TYR A 193 -2.37 0.24 -1.92
C TYR A 193 -3.58 0.13 -2.88
N VAL A 194 -4.09 -1.08 -3.11
CA VAL A 194 -5.28 -1.31 -3.95
C VAL A 194 -6.53 -0.63 -3.38
N SER A 195 -6.67 -0.57 -2.05
CA SER A 195 -7.80 0.14 -1.43
C SER A 195 -7.78 1.64 -1.73
N LYS A 196 -6.58 2.25 -1.88
CA LYS A 196 -6.46 3.66 -2.28
C LYS A 196 -6.87 3.93 -3.71
N LEU A 197 -6.69 2.96 -4.61
CA LEU A 197 -7.29 3.02 -5.95
C LEU A 197 -8.81 2.95 -5.88
N TYR A 198 -9.36 2.13 -5.00
CA TYR A 198 -10.80 1.97 -4.82
C TYR A 198 -11.46 3.21 -4.18
N GLU A 199 -10.78 3.89 -3.25
CA GLU A 199 -11.20 5.16 -2.62
C GLU A 199 -11.32 6.33 -3.63
N LEU A 200 -10.78 6.21 -4.85
CA LEU A 200 -11.05 7.19 -5.92
C LEU A 200 -12.55 7.22 -6.31
N LEU A 201 -13.28 6.13 -6.07
CA LEU A 201 -14.72 6.04 -6.31
C LEU A 201 -15.54 7.00 -5.44
N ASP A 202 -15.06 7.37 -4.25
CA ASP A 202 -15.76 8.34 -3.39
C ASP A 202 -15.94 9.69 -4.08
N THR A 203 -14.91 10.15 -4.78
CA THR A 203 -14.97 11.38 -5.57
C THR A 203 -15.98 11.27 -6.70
N PHE A 204 -16.01 10.12 -7.40
CA PHE A 204 -17.00 9.88 -8.46
C PHE A 204 -18.44 9.79 -7.92
N ILE A 205 -18.65 9.25 -6.71
CA ILE A 205 -19.95 9.24 -6.03
C ILE A 205 -20.43 10.67 -5.73
N ILE A 206 -19.54 11.55 -5.26
CA ILE A 206 -19.85 12.96 -4.98
C ILE A 206 -20.21 13.69 -6.29
N LEU A 207 -19.42 13.48 -7.33
CA LEU A 207 -19.67 14.06 -8.66
C LEU A 207 -21.01 13.59 -9.24
N ALA A 208 -21.35 12.31 -9.10
CA ALA A 208 -22.62 11.77 -9.57
C ALA A 208 -23.83 12.41 -8.86
N LYS A 209 -23.67 12.82 -7.60
CA LYS A 209 -24.68 13.59 -6.85
C LYS A 209 -24.81 15.05 -7.32
N GLY A 210 -24.07 15.47 -8.36
CA GLY A 210 -24.09 16.82 -8.91
C GLY A 210 -23.21 17.81 -8.14
N LYS A 211 -22.55 17.38 -7.07
CA LYS A 211 -21.64 18.21 -6.29
C LYS A 211 -20.29 18.33 -7.00
N GLU A 212 -19.56 19.40 -6.74
CA GLU A 212 -18.17 19.54 -7.16
C GLU A 212 -17.25 18.86 -6.12
N SER A 213 -16.21 18.19 -6.61
CA SER A 213 -15.10 17.74 -5.76
C SER A 213 -14.18 18.90 -5.45
N SER A 214 -13.87 19.11 -4.17
CA SER A 214 -12.93 20.15 -3.74
C SER A 214 -11.49 19.85 -4.20
N PHE A 215 -10.66 20.90 -4.30
CA PHE A 215 -9.23 20.74 -4.56
C PHE A 215 -8.55 19.86 -3.51
N LEU A 216 -8.94 20.03 -2.24
CA LEU A 216 -8.39 19.24 -1.14
C LEU A 216 -8.64 17.74 -1.34
N GLN A 217 -9.83 17.35 -1.76
CA GLN A 217 -10.16 15.94 -2.00
C GLN A 217 -9.38 15.35 -3.18
N ILE A 218 -9.24 16.13 -4.27
CA ILE A 218 -8.45 15.72 -5.44
C ILE A 218 -6.97 15.55 -5.06
N TYR A 219 -6.39 16.54 -4.39
CA TYR A 219 -5.01 16.53 -3.94
C TYR A 219 -4.75 15.40 -2.92
N HIS A 220 -5.62 15.24 -1.93
CA HIS A 220 -5.49 14.20 -0.92
C HIS A 220 -5.58 12.80 -1.54
N HIS A 221 -6.60 12.51 -2.34
CA HIS A 221 -6.80 11.16 -2.88
C HIS A 221 -5.70 10.79 -3.90
N SER A 222 -5.28 11.72 -4.75
CA SER A 222 -4.16 11.49 -5.68
C SER A 222 -2.81 11.39 -4.95
N GLY A 223 -2.56 12.25 -3.96
CA GLY A 223 -1.34 12.24 -3.16
C GLY A 223 -1.20 10.98 -2.31
N VAL A 224 -2.27 10.53 -1.65
CA VAL A 224 -2.28 9.27 -0.88
C VAL A 224 -2.08 8.08 -1.80
N LEU A 225 -2.67 8.06 -3.00
CA LEU A 225 -2.44 6.99 -3.97
C LEU A 225 -0.95 6.89 -4.38
N VAL A 226 -0.36 8.00 -4.82
CA VAL A 226 1.04 8.01 -5.26
C VAL A 226 1.99 7.78 -4.09
N GLY A 227 1.71 8.38 -2.92
CA GLY A 227 2.54 8.23 -1.73
C GLY A 227 2.54 6.80 -1.18
N THR A 228 1.37 6.14 -1.14
CA THR A 228 1.29 4.74 -0.71
C THR A 228 1.96 3.80 -1.70
N TRP A 229 1.78 4.03 -3.00
CA TRP A 229 2.55 3.30 -4.03
C TRP A 229 4.05 3.46 -3.84
N LEU A 230 4.55 4.69 -3.68
CA LEU A 230 5.97 4.98 -3.55
C LEU A 230 6.55 4.33 -2.30
N GLY A 231 5.91 4.52 -1.15
CA GLY A 231 6.35 3.93 0.13
C GLY A 231 6.39 2.40 0.08
N TYR A 232 5.45 1.79 -0.64
CA TYR A 232 5.43 0.35 -0.84
C TYR A 232 6.49 -0.10 -1.86
N ARG A 233 6.69 0.64 -2.95
CA ARG A 233 7.68 0.36 -4.01
C ARG A 233 9.10 0.38 -3.49
N VAL A 234 9.43 1.32 -2.60
CA VAL A 234 10.75 1.40 -1.96
C VAL A 234 10.87 0.53 -0.71
N MET A 235 9.84 -0.26 -0.39
CA MET A 235 9.82 -1.18 0.74
C MET A 235 10.15 -0.47 2.06
N ALA A 236 9.60 0.74 2.24
CA ALA A 236 9.94 1.60 3.35
C ALA A 236 9.61 0.95 4.69
N SER A 237 10.56 0.92 5.62
CA SER A 237 10.32 0.42 6.99
C SER A 237 9.10 1.04 7.68
N PRO A 238 8.84 2.36 7.64
CA PRO A 238 7.65 2.93 8.31
C PRO A 238 6.32 2.60 7.61
N ALA A 239 6.31 1.94 6.44
CA ALA A 239 5.08 1.69 5.69
C ALA A 239 4.06 0.86 6.49
N TRP A 240 4.50 -0.08 7.33
CA TRP A 240 3.59 -0.91 8.13
C TRP A 240 2.82 -0.08 9.17
N ILE A 241 3.39 1.01 9.68
CA ILE A 241 2.74 1.92 10.63
C ILE A 241 1.56 2.60 9.95
N LEU A 242 1.76 3.08 8.71
CA LEU A 242 0.71 3.73 7.93
C LEU A 242 -0.44 2.76 7.63
N VAL A 243 -0.14 1.54 7.20
CA VAL A 243 -1.18 0.51 6.96
C VAL A 243 -1.94 0.21 8.26
N PHE A 244 -1.22 0.00 9.36
CA PHE A 244 -1.80 -0.34 10.65
C PHE A 244 -2.72 0.77 11.19
N LEU A 245 -2.23 2.02 11.26
CA LEU A 245 -2.98 3.14 11.81
C LEU A 245 -4.14 3.56 10.89
N ASN A 246 -3.95 3.54 9.56
CA ASN A 246 -5.01 3.90 8.63
C ASN A 246 -6.17 2.88 8.70
N SER A 247 -5.83 1.58 8.75
CA SER A 247 -6.82 0.51 8.90
C SER A 247 -7.54 0.60 10.24
N PHE A 248 -6.83 0.98 11.31
CA PHE A 248 -7.42 1.21 12.63
C PHE A 248 -8.44 2.36 12.59
N VAL A 249 -8.06 3.54 12.09
CA VAL A 249 -8.95 4.70 12.05
C VAL A 249 -10.18 4.43 11.16
N HIS A 250 -10.01 3.81 9.99
CA HIS A 250 -11.14 3.47 9.11
C HIS A 250 -12.04 2.39 9.71
N SER A 251 -11.50 1.46 10.50
CA SER A 251 -12.33 0.50 11.25
C SER A 251 -13.16 1.19 12.33
N LEU A 252 -12.58 2.17 13.05
CA LEU A 252 -13.29 2.92 14.10
C LEU A 252 -14.37 3.85 13.55
N MET A 253 -14.14 4.47 12.39
CA MET A 253 -15.13 5.34 11.75
C MET A 253 -16.49 4.66 11.58
N VAL A 254 -16.49 3.33 11.36
CA VAL A 254 -17.72 2.54 11.24
C VAL A 254 -18.22 2.01 12.56
N SER A 255 -17.35 1.60 13.49
CA SER A 255 -17.77 1.23 14.85
C SER A 255 -18.43 2.38 15.62
N CYS A 256 -18.13 3.64 15.27
CA CYS A 256 -18.71 4.83 15.90
C CYS A 256 -19.96 5.36 15.18
N CYS A 257 -20.30 4.83 14.01
CA CYS A 257 -21.48 5.19 13.21
C CYS A 257 -22.55 4.09 13.15
N VAL A 258 -22.43 3.05 13.98
CA VAL A 258 -23.48 2.07 14.30
C VAL A 258 -24.02 2.40 15.68
#